data_AF-A0A358D7R2-F1
#
_entry.id   AF-A0A358D7R2-F1
#
_cell.length_a   1.000
_cell.length_b   1.000
_cell.length_c   1.000
_cell.angle_alpha   90.00
_cell.angle_beta   90.00
_cell.angle_gamma   90.00
#
_symmetry.space_group_name_H-M   'P 1'
#
loop_
_entity.id
_entity.type
_entity.pdbx_description
1 polymer ?
#
loop_
_entity_poly.entity_id
_entity_poly.type
_entity_poly.pdbx_seq_one_letter_code
_entity_poly.pdbx_strand_id
1 'polypeptide(L)'
;MVDPFPAPMSRVLNAEVGQIFSRKYAQEGVEEYFGRTVEGVEQTADGVRVVLDGGEIIEADAALVGIGAVVNTEWLEGSGIELDNGVTCDSGLRAIGHPEIFAVGDIARWASASRNVSLRLEHWTNAVDQARVVAHNIVHPDDCEDYDTTEYVWSDQYDWKIQIVGHTGSDHWTMVGDPAQDRFAVVYGESQGQAEGAVIVNWPRALVDARRSVASRAKADELIHRLRALLEPSSTAPAKAAAR
;
A
#
# COMPACT_ATOMS: atom_id res chain seq x y z
N MET A 1 -12.04 -1.11 -17.13
CA MET A 1 -11.39 -1.80 -15.99
C MET A 1 -12.42 -2.67 -15.30
N VAL A 2 -12.11 -3.95 -15.06
CA VAL A 2 -13.00 -4.91 -14.43
C VAL A 2 -12.34 -5.42 -13.16
N ASP A 3 -13.07 -5.46 -12.06
CA ASP A 3 -12.57 -5.94 -10.78
C ASP A 3 -13.75 -6.45 -9.92
N PRO A 4 -13.67 -7.66 -9.32
CA PRO A 4 -14.75 -8.21 -8.51
C PRO A 4 -14.99 -7.44 -7.20
N PHE A 5 -14.08 -6.56 -6.79
CA PHE A 5 -14.24 -5.72 -5.62
C PHE A 5 -15.11 -4.48 -5.93
N PRO A 6 -15.79 -3.89 -4.93
CA PRO A 6 -16.78 -2.84 -5.16
C PRO A 6 -16.19 -1.48 -5.55
N ALA A 7 -14.87 -1.31 -5.44
CA ALA A 7 -14.15 -0.06 -5.71
C ALA A 7 -12.65 -0.34 -5.87
N PRO A 8 -11.89 0.55 -6.55
CA PRO A 8 -10.47 0.36 -6.75
C PRO A 8 -9.73 0.34 -5.42
N MET A 9 -8.76 -0.56 -5.29
CA MET A 9 -7.92 -0.73 -4.10
C MET A 9 -8.72 -0.97 -2.80
N SER A 10 -10.00 -1.35 -2.87
CA SER A 10 -10.86 -1.47 -1.68
C SER A 10 -10.46 -2.57 -0.71
N ARG A 11 -9.71 -3.59 -1.16
CA ARG A 11 -9.02 -4.55 -0.27
C ARG A 11 -8.01 -3.89 0.67
N VAL A 12 -7.38 -2.80 0.24
CA VAL A 12 -6.30 -2.12 0.96
C VAL A 12 -6.84 -0.88 1.67
N LEU A 13 -7.80 -0.19 1.04
CA LEU A 13 -8.27 1.12 1.50
C LEU A 13 -9.65 1.12 2.13
N ASN A 14 -10.41 0.02 2.06
CA ASN A 14 -11.88 -0.03 2.19
C ASN A 14 -12.62 0.54 0.97
N ALA A 15 -13.91 0.22 0.87
CA ALA A 15 -14.72 0.56 -0.31
C ALA A 15 -14.98 2.06 -0.40
N GLU A 16 -15.29 2.71 0.71
CA GLU A 16 -15.63 4.13 0.79
C GLU A 16 -14.48 5.04 0.36
N VAL A 17 -13.26 4.71 0.77
CA VAL A 17 -12.06 5.42 0.35
C VAL A 17 -11.71 5.07 -1.10
N GLY A 18 -11.88 3.81 -1.52
CA GLY A 18 -11.74 3.39 -2.92
C GLY A 18 -12.64 4.19 -3.87
N GLN A 19 -13.85 4.54 -3.45
CA GLN A 19 -14.78 5.37 -4.24
C GLN A 19 -14.23 6.77 -4.54
N ILE A 20 -13.28 7.28 -3.76
CA ILE A 20 -12.58 8.53 -4.05
C ILE A 20 -11.73 8.38 -5.33
N PHE A 21 -11.05 7.24 -5.48
CA PHE A 21 -10.21 6.93 -6.63
C PHE A 21 -11.04 6.59 -7.88
N SER A 22 -12.17 5.89 -7.72
CA SER A 22 -13.10 5.64 -8.83
C SER A 22 -13.58 6.95 -9.49
N ARG A 23 -13.90 7.98 -8.70
CA ARG A 23 -14.23 9.30 -9.25
C ARG A 23 -13.09 9.91 -10.07
N LYS A 24 -11.84 9.75 -9.64
CA LYS A 24 -10.67 10.20 -10.41
C LYS A 24 -10.55 9.42 -11.71
N TYR A 25 -10.67 8.11 -11.68
CA TYR A 25 -10.57 7.27 -12.88
C TYR A 25 -11.67 7.58 -13.90
N ALA A 26 -12.91 7.79 -13.43
CA ALA A 26 -14.01 8.22 -14.28
C ALA A 26 -13.75 9.60 -14.93
N GLN A 27 -13.14 10.55 -14.21
CA GLN A 27 -12.73 11.85 -14.77
C GLN A 27 -11.67 11.72 -15.86
N GLU A 28 -10.81 10.71 -15.76
CA GLU A 28 -9.78 10.38 -16.76
C GLU A 28 -10.32 9.49 -17.90
N GLY A 29 -11.63 9.20 -17.90
CA GLY A 29 -12.32 8.47 -18.97
C GLY A 29 -12.24 6.95 -18.87
N VAL A 30 -11.90 6.39 -17.70
CA VAL A 30 -11.92 4.94 -17.49
C VAL A 30 -13.36 4.45 -17.36
N GLU A 31 -13.76 3.51 -18.22
CA GLU A 31 -14.99 2.74 -18.03
C GLU A 31 -14.76 1.67 -16.96
N GLU A 32 -15.57 1.67 -15.91
CA GLU A 32 -15.37 0.86 -14.70
C GLU A 32 -16.50 -0.18 -14.53
N TYR A 33 -16.10 -1.43 -14.28
CA TYR A 33 -16.97 -2.57 -14.04
C TYR A 33 -16.59 -3.19 -12.69
N PHE A 34 -16.72 -2.42 -11.61
CA PHE A 34 -16.48 -2.89 -10.25
C PHE A 34 -17.63 -3.78 -9.75
N GLY A 35 -17.30 -4.73 -8.89
CA GLY A 35 -18.23 -5.76 -8.43
C GLY A 35 -18.56 -6.80 -9.50
N ARG A 36 -17.84 -6.80 -10.63
CA ARG A 36 -18.03 -7.73 -11.75
C ARG A 36 -16.84 -8.67 -11.87
N THR A 37 -17.12 -9.92 -12.23
CA THR A 37 -16.10 -10.96 -12.36
C THR A 37 -15.94 -11.32 -13.83
N VAL A 38 -14.69 -11.53 -14.27
CA VAL A 38 -14.41 -12.11 -15.59
C VAL A 38 -14.62 -13.62 -15.52
N GLU A 39 -15.53 -14.15 -16.32
CA GLU A 39 -15.78 -15.59 -16.46
C GLU A 39 -14.95 -16.22 -17.59
N GLY A 40 -14.56 -15.43 -18.59
CA GLY A 40 -13.77 -15.92 -19.72
C GLY A 40 -13.06 -14.80 -20.48
N VAL A 41 -11.92 -15.16 -21.07
CA VAL A 41 -11.17 -14.31 -22.00
C VAL A 41 -10.84 -15.13 -23.22
N GLU A 42 -11.28 -14.67 -24.39
CA GLU A 42 -11.09 -15.33 -25.67
C GLU A 42 -10.33 -14.40 -26.62
N GLN A 43 -9.30 -14.93 -27.29
CA GLN A 43 -8.66 -14.21 -28.38
C GLN A 43 -9.56 -14.27 -29.62
N THR A 44 -9.82 -13.12 -30.24
CA THR A 44 -10.59 -13.01 -31.48
C THR A 44 -9.65 -12.71 -32.66
N ALA A 45 -10.20 -12.60 -33.88
CA ALA A 45 -9.41 -12.25 -35.05
C ALA A 45 -8.78 -10.85 -34.95
N ASP A 46 -9.48 -9.93 -34.27
CA ASP A 46 -9.16 -8.50 -34.23
C ASP A 46 -8.81 -7.98 -32.82
N GLY A 47 -8.79 -8.85 -31.79
CA GLY A 47 -8.50 -8.44 -30.42
C GLY A 47 -8.81 -9.51 -29.38
N VAL A 48 -9.48 -9.10 -28.30
CA VAL A 48 -9.90 -9.95 -27.18
C VAL A 48 -11.36 -9.71 -26.85
N ARG A 49 -12.05 -10.80 -26.53
CA ARG A 49 -13.40 -10.81 -25.98
C ARG A 49 -13.32 -11.20 -24.52
N VAL A 50 -13.88 -10.38 -23.64
CA VAL A 50 -13.98 -10.64 -22.20
C VAL A 50 -15.45 -10.89 -21.88
N VAL A 51 -15.75 -12.05 -21.31
CA VAL A 51 -17.09 -12.42 -20.84
C VAL A 51 -17.15 -12.15 -19.34
N LEU A 52 -18.09 -11.31 -18.91
CA LEU A 52 -18.35 -11.03 -17.51
C LEU A 52 -19.45 -11.93 -16.96
N ASP A 53 -19.53 -12.00 -15.63
CA ASP A 53 -20.66 -12.57 -14.93
C ASP A 53 -21.99 -12.00 -15.45
N GLY A 54 -23.00 -12.85 -15.62
CA GLY A 54 -24.28 -12.44 -16.22
C GLY A 54 -24.28 -12.35 -17.75
N GLY A 55 -23.18 -12.70 -18.41
CA GLY A 55 -23.10 -12.86 -19.88
C GLY A 55 -22.86 -11.57 -20.67
N GLU A 56 -22.54 -10.47 -19.99
CA GLU A 56 -22.10 -9.24 -20.63
C GLU A 56 -20.73 -9.45 -21.31
N ILE A 57 -20.56 -8.85 -22.49
CA ILE A 57 -19.36 -9.04 -23.32
C ILE A 57 -18.69 -7.69 -23.55
N ILE A 58 -17.40 -7.63 -23.26
CA ILE A 58 -16.52 -6.49 -23.60
C ILE A 58 -15.59 -6.93 -24.71
N GLU A 59 -15.62 -6.24 -25.84
CA GLU A 59 -14.66 -6.39 -26.94
C GLU A 59 -13.58 -5.30 -26.78
N ALA A 60 -12.30 -5.68 -26.88
CA ALA A 60 -11.17 -4.76 -26.78
C ALA A 60 -10.03 -5.19 -27.71
N ASP A 61 -9.14 -4.25 -28.05
CA ASP A 61 -7.97 -4.56 -28.88
C ASP A 61 -6.92 -5.41 -28.14
N ALA A 62 -6.85 -5.27 -26.81
CA ALA A 62 -5.93 -5.99 -25.92
C ALA A 62 -6.47 -6.07 -24.49
N ALA A 63 -5.96 -7.05 -23.73
CA ALA A 63 -6.21 -7.18 -22.29
C ALA A 63 -4.90 -7.14 -21.49
N LEU A 64 -4.90 -6.36 -20.41
CA LEU A 64 -3.88 -6.39 -19.37
C LEU A 64 -4.47 -7.04 -18.12
N VAL A 65 -3.86 -8.11 -17.64
CA VAL A 65 -4.32 -8.87 -16.46
C VAL A 65 -3.35 -8.66 -15.31
N GLY A 66 -3.83 -8.06 -14.23
CA GLY A 66 -3.09 -7.89 -12.98
C GLY A 66 -3.96 -8.29 -11.79
N ILE A 67 -3.79 -9.53 -11.31
CA ILE A 67 -4.62 -10.13 -10.24
C ILE A 67 -3.80 -10.55 -9.02
N GLY A 68 -2.64 -9.93 -8.84
CA GLY A 68 -1.66 -10.27 -7.80
C GLY A 68 -0.48 -11.08 -8.35
N ALA A 69 0.40 -11.47 -7.44
CA ALA A 69 1.61 -12.23 -7.72
C ALA A 69 1.65 -13.53 -6.91
N VAL A 70 2.33 -14.54 -7.45
CA VAL A 70 2.70 -15.76 -6.73
C VAL A 70 4.18 -15.68 -6.40
N VAL A 71 4.54 -16.01 -5.17
CA VAL A 71 5.92 -15.96 -4.70
C VAL A 71 6.70 -17.15 -5.26
N ASN A 72 7.81 -16.88 -5.95
CA ASN A 72 8.67 -17.91 -6.55
C ASN A 72 9.50 -18.63 -5.47
N THR A 73 8.98 -19.75 -4.96
CA THR A 73 9.58 -20.57 -3.90
C THR A 73 9.76 -22.03 -4.30
N GLU A 74 9.39 -22.40 -5.52
CA GLU A 74 9.42 -23.77 -6.05
C GLU A 74 10.83 -24.40 -6.01
N TRP A 75 11.87 -23.58 -6.14
CA TRP A 75 13.27 -24.03 -6.09
C TRP A 75 13.74 -24.42 -4.67
N LEU A 76 12.96 -24.09 -3.63
CA LEU A 76 13.21 -24.45 -2.24
C LEU A 76 12.47 -25.72 -1.81
N GLU A 77 11.62 -26.29 -2.64
CA GLU A 77 10.90 -27.52 -2.32
C GLU A 77 11.88 -28.66 -1.99
N GLY A 78 11.66 -29.34 -0.86
CA GLY A 78 12.53 -30.43 -0.38
C GLY A 78 13.84 -29.98 0.28
N SER A 79 14.13 -28.68 0.36
CA SER A 79 15.34 -28.15 1.03
C SER A 79 15.32 -28.26 2.55
N GLY A 80 14.13 -28.45 3.15
CA GLY A 80 13.92 -28.39 4.60
C GLY A 80 13.75 -26.97 5.15
N ILE A 81 13.75 -25.94 4.29
CA ILE A 81 13.31 -24.58 4.64
C ILE A 81 11.79 -24.57 4.70
N GLU A 82 11.23 -23.99 5.75
CA GLU A 82 9.79 -23.83 5.90
C GLU A 82 9.26 -22.71 4.98
N LEU A 83 8.19 -23.03 4.25
CA LEU A 83 7.55 -22.14 3.30
C LEU A 83 6.07 -21.96 3.68
N ASP A 84 5.62 -20.71 3.77
CA ASP A 84 4.21 -20.34 3.92
C ASP A 84 3.96 -19.09 3.08
N ASN A 85 3.62 -19.23 1.79
CA ASN A 85 3.50 -18.08 0.87
C ASN A 85 4.71 -17.13 1.02
N GLY A 86 5.93 -17.68 0.93
CA GLY A 86 7.20 -17.03 1.28
C GLY A 86 8.07 -17.89 2.21
N VAL A 87 9.34 -17.54 2.34
CA VAL A 87 10.29 -18.14 3.30
C VAL A 87 9.97 -17.61 4.70
N THR A 88 9.65 -18.50 5.64
CA THR A 88 9.36 -18.09 7.03
C THR A 88 10.64 -17.69 7.75
N CYS A 89 10.62 -16.51 8.35
CA CYS A 89 11.78 -15.90 8.99
C CYS A 89 11.49 -15.41 10.40
N ASP A 90 12.55 -15.35 11.22
CA ASP A 90 12.54 -14.61 12.48
C ASP A 90 12.54 -13.08 12.25
N SER A 91 12.58 -12.31 13.34
CA SER A 91 12.62 -10.85 13.28
C SER A 91 13.91 -10.31 12.64
N GLY A 92 15.00 -11.07 12.66
CA GLY A 92 16.27 -10.73 12.01
C GLY A 92 16.37 -11.20 10.55
N LEU A 93 15.25 -11.67 9.97
CA LEU A 93 15.13 -12.17 8.59
C LEU A 93 15.90 -13.47 8.30
N ARG A 94 16.21 -14.25 9.34
CA ARG A 94 16.78 -15.60 9.19
C ARG A 94 15.68 -16.62 8.97
N ALA A 95 15.88 -17.55 8.06
CA ALA A 95 14.98 -18.67 7.86
C ALA A 95 14.85 -19.49 9.16
N ILE A 96 13.62 -19.78 9.57
CA ILE A 96 13.36 -20.47 10.85
C ILE A 96 14.07 -21.84 10.86
N GLY A 97 14.88 -22.07 11.90
CA GLY A 97 15.67 -23.30 12.06
C GLY A 97 16.98 -23.34 11.27
N HIS A 98 17.30 -22.32 10.48
CA HIS A 98 18.50 -22.25 9.62
C HIS A 98 19.26 -20.93 9.85
N PRO A 99 20.11 -20.83 10.88
CA PRO A 99 20.71 -19.55 11.31
C PRO A 99 21.65 -18.89 10.28
N GLU A 100 22.14 -19.66 9.31
CA GLU A 100 23.05 -19.23 8.24
C GLU A 100 22.29 -18.77 6.97
N ILE A 101 20.96 -18.92 6.95
CA ILE A 101 20.14 -18.66 5.77
C ILE A 101 19.23 -17.46 6.06
N PHE A 102 19.21 -16.50 5.15
CA PHE A 102 18.37 -15.30 5.23
C PHE A 102 17.47 -15.19 4.01
N ALA A 103 16.32 -14.53 4.16
CA ALA A 103 15.45 -14.17 3.05
C ALA A 103 15.22 -12.65 3.01
N VAL A 104 15.13 -12.09 1.81
CA VAL A 104 14.99 -10.66 1.55
C VAL A 104 14.01 -10.44 0.39
N GLY A 105 13.27 -9.34 0.44
CA GLY A 105 12.33 -8.91 -0.59
C GLY A 105 11.00 -9.65 -0.51
N ASP A 106 10.33 -9.77 -1.65
CA ASP A 106 8.95 -10.24 -1.76
C ASP A 106 8.75 -11.67 -1.24
N ILE A 107 9.82 -12.47 -1.18
CA ILE A 107 9.80 -13.85 -0.68
C ILE A 107 9.87 -13.92 0.85
N ALA A 108 10.33 -12.87 1.52
CA ALA A 108 10.57 -12.90 2.96
C ALA A 108 9.24 -12.72 3.72
N ARG A 109 8.85 -13.76 4.46
CA ARG A 109 7.76 -13.69 5.43
C ARG A 109 8.36 -13.67 6.82
N TRP A 110 8.23 -12.57 7.56
CA TRP A 110 8.90 -12.40 8.85
C TRP A 110 7.92 -12.17 9.99
N ALA A 111 8.37 -12.43 11.22
CA ALA A 111 7.65 -12.07 12.43
C ALA A 111 7.84 -10.57 12.73
N SER A 112 6.81 -9.76 12.51
CA SER A 112 6.85 -8.33 12.90
C SER A 112 6.49 -8.18 14.38
N ALA A 113 7.44 -7.66 15.16
CA ALA A 113 7.22 -7.40 16.58
C ALA A 113 6.15 -6.34 16.81
N SER A 114 6.17 -5.26 16.03
CA SER A 114 5.18 -4.18 16.13
C SER A 114 3.76 -4.66 15.79
N ARG A 115 3.62 -5.51 14.77
CA ARG A 115 2.30 -5.98 14.34
C ARG A 115 1.83 -7.23 15.08
N ASN A 116 2.73 -7.90 15.82
CA ASN A 116 2.48 -9.17 16.51
C ASN A 116 1.84 -10.23 15.60
N VAL A 117 2.22 -10.22 14.32
CA VAL A 117 1.78 -11.15 13.29
C VAL A 117 2.92 -11.42 12.32
N SER A 118 2.79 -12.48 11.52
CA SER A 118 3.69 -12.73 10.41
C SER A 118 3.26 -11.92 9.19
N LEU A 119 4.20 -11.18 8.59
CA LEU A 119 3.96 -10.30 7.44
C LEU A 119 4.75 -10.75 6.22
N ARG A 120 4.24 -10.39 5.05
CA ARG A 120 4.95 -10.39 3.76
C ARG A 120 4.49 -9.18 2.97
N LEU A 121 5.43 -8.41 2.44
CA LEU A 121 5.14 -7.16 1.72
C LEU A 121 5.89 -7.12 0.40
N GLU A 122 5.21 -6.71 -0.65
CA GLU A 122 5.73 -6.53 -2.01
C GLU A 122 6.05 -5.04 -2.27
N HIS A 123 6.74 -4.42 -1.31
CA HIS A 123 7.11 -3.00 -1.39
C HIS A 123 8.58 -2.87 -1.75
N TRP A 124 8.89 -1.96 -2.67
CA TRP A 124 10.28 -1.65 -3.02
C TRP A 124 11.12 -1.22 -1.80
N THR A 125 10.54 -0.42 -0.91
CA THR A 125 11.15 -0.02 0.37
C THR A 125 11.46 -1.21 1.28
N ASN A 126 10.55 -2.18 1.35
CA ASN A 126 10.74 -3.39 2.14
C ASN A 126 11.97 -4.16 1.67
N ALA A 127 12.12 -4.38 0.36
CA ALA A 127 13.28 -5.08 -0.18
C ALA A 127 14.61 -4.38 0.17
N VAL A 128 14.66 -3.05 0.07
CA VAL A 128 15.86 -2.26 0.39
C VAL A 128 16.17 -2.28 1.88
N ASP A 129 15.18 -2.06 2.74
CA ASP A 129 15.38 -1.99 4.18
C ASP A 129 15.73 -3.37 4.77
N GLN A 130 15.09 -4.44 4.28
CA GLN A 130 15.43 -5.82 4.63
C GLN A 130 16.87 -6.17 4.22
N ALA A 131 17.29 -5.78 3.01
CA ALA A 131 18.66 -6.03 2.54
C ALA A 131 19.71 -5.36 3.46
N ARG A 132 19.42 -4.16 3.97
CA ARG A 132 20.30 -3.47 4.93
C ARG A 132 20.42 -4.26 6.23
N VAL A 133 19.30 -4.72 6.80
CA VAL A 133 19.29 -5.50 8.06
C VAL A 133 20.01 -6.83 7.89
N VAL A 134 19.74 -7.56 6.80
CA VAL A 134 20.41 -8.84 6.52
C VAL A 134 21.91 -8.64 6.33
N ALA A 135 22.33 -7.62 5.58
CA ALA A 135 23.75 -7.34 5.39
C ALA A 135 24.46 -7.06 6.72
N HIS A 136 23.83 -6.27 7.61
CA HIS A 136 24.32 -6.03 8.98
C HIS A 136 24.43 -7.34 9.77
N ASN A 137 23.37 -8.15 9.79
CA ASN A 137 23.30 -9.40 10.56
C ASN A 137 24.31 -10.45 10.09
N ILE A 138 24.67 -10.45 8.81
CA ILE A 138 25.71 -11.32 8.25
C ILE A 138 27.10 -10.90 8.75
N VAL A 139 27.41 -9.59 8.78
CA VAL A 139 28.75 -9.10 9.14
C VAL A 139 28.93 -8.86 10.66
N HIS A 140 27.83 -8.78 11.41
CA HIS A 140 27.79 -8.58 12.85
C HIS A 140 26.94 -9.67 13.56
N PRO A 141 27.37 -10.95 13.52
CA PRO A 141 26.59 -12.05 14.07
C PRO A 141 26.36 -11.96 15.60
N ASP A 142 27.21 -11.22 16.32
CA ASP A 142 27.08 -10.98 17.77
C ASP A 142 26.27 -9.71 18.12
N ASP A 143 25.85 -8.91 17.14
CA ASP A 143 25.12 -7.65 17.31
C ASP A 143 24.04 -7.50 16.22
N CYS A 144 23.05 -8.38 16.26
CA CYS A 144 22.02 -8.46 15.22
C CYS A 144 20.91 -7.42 15.40
N GLU A 145 20.44 -6.88 14.28
CA GLU A 145 19.29 -6.01 14.18
C GLU A 145 18.01 -6.79 13.83
N ASP A 146 16.90 -6.38 14.43
CA ASP A 146 15.56 -6.80 14.01
C ASP A 146 15.04 -5.91 12.88
N TYR A 147 14.23 -6.50 12.01
CA TYR A 147 13.46 -5.83 10.99
C TYR A 147 12.01 -5.59 11.44
N ASP A 148 11.73 -4.37 11.88
CA ASP A 148 10.40 -3.95 12.31
C ASP A 148 10.09 -2.52 11.85
N THR A 149 9.95 -2.33 10.53
CA THR A 149 9.68 -1.02 9.92
C THR A 149 8.19 -0.73 9.81
N THR A 150 7.84 0.56 9.76
CA THR A 150 6.47 0.99 9.39
C THR A 150 6.27 0.79 7.90
N GLU A 151 5.20 0.11 7.50
CA GLU A 151 4.93 -0.14 6.07
C GLU A 151 4.85 1.19 5.30
N TYR A 152 5.46 1.23 4.12
CA TYR A 152 5.40 2.40 3.25
C TYR A 152 5.47 2.00 1.78
N VAL A 153 4.50 2.46 0.98
CA VAL A 153 4.47 2.29 -0.47
C VAL A 153 3.92 3.55 -1.13
N TRP A 154 4.18 3.71 -2.43
CA TRP A 154 3.60 4.79 -3.22
C TRP A 154 3.15 4.29 -4.58
N SER A 155 2.26 5.05 -5.20
CA SER A 155 1.87 4.91 -6.59
C SER A 155 1.83 6.30 -7.22
N ASP A 156 2.24 6.39 -8.47
CA ASP A 156 1.97 7.53 -9.34
C ASP A 156 0.82 7.15 -10.26
N GLN A 157 -0.29 7.88 -10.22
CA GLN A 157 -1.46 7.64 -11.05
C GLN A 157 -1.99 8.99 -11.53
N TYR A 158 -1.93 9.24 -12.84
CA TYR A 158 -2.24 10.55 -13.41
C TYR A 158 -1.41 11.66 -12.73
N ASP A 159 -2.06 12.72 -12.25
CA ASP A 159 -1.50 13.81 -11.46
C ASP A 159 -1.52 13.54 -9.94
N TRP A 160 -1.84 12.32 -9.51
CA TRP A 160 -1.83 11.92 -8.10
C TRP A 160 -0.54 11.18 -7.74
N LYS A 161 0.21 11.76 -6.79
CA LYS A 161 1.18 11.04 -5.96
C LYS A 161 0.48 10.45 -4.75
N ILE A 162 0.22 9.15 -4.78
CA ILE A 162 -0.45 8.40 -3.72
C ILE A 162 0.61 7.77 -2.84
N GLN A 163 0.53 7.97 -1.53
CA GLN A 163 1.50 7.47 -0.57
C GLN A 163 0.75 6.82 0.60
N ILE A 164 1.05 5.54 0.86
CA ILE A 164 0.38 4.74 1.89
C ILE A 164 1.40 4.42 2.97
N VAL A 165 1.04 4.65 4.22
CA VAL A 165 1.87 4.43 5.40
C VAL A 165 1.09 3.57 6.39
N GLY A 166 1.74 2.55 6.96
CA GLY A 166 1.14 1.71 7.99
C GLY A 166 -0.02 0.86 7.50
N HIS A 167 -0.91 0.52 8.43
CA HIS A 167 -2.06 -0.33 8.18
C HIS A 167 -3.31 0.48 7.83
N THR A 168 -3.86 0.19 6.65
CA THR A 168 -5.07 0.83 6.12
C THR A 168 -6.18 -0.19 5.92
N GLY A 169 -7.38 0.29 5.62
CA GLY A 169 -8.53 -0.56 5.29
C GLY A 169 -9.49 -0.81 6.46
N SER A 170 -9.22 -0.23 7.63
CA SER A 170 -10.19 -0.17 8.75
C SER A 170 -11.44 0.63 8.38
N ASP A 171 -12.58 0.30 8.97
CA ASP A 171 -13.83 1.07 8.87
C ASP A 171 -13.76 2.39 9.65
N HIS A 172 -12.78 2.51 10.56
CA HIS A 172 -12.52 3.74 11.30
C HIS A 172 -11.48 4.58 10.57
N TRP A 173 -11.96 5.61 9.86
CA TRP A 173 -11.10 6.54 9.14
C TRP A 173 -11.63 7.97 9.17
N THR A 174 -10.73 8.93 8.95
CA THR A 174 -11.07 10.34 8.81
C THR A 174 -10.30 10.95 7.64
N MET A 175 -11.03 11.58 6.72
CA MET A 175 -10.44 12.37 5.65
C MET A 175 -10.15 13.80 6.10
N VAL A 176 -8.99 14.33 5.71
CA VAL A 176 -8.56 15.70 5.91
C VAL A 176 -8.11 16.28 4.56
N GLY A 177 -8.62 17.46 4.21
CA GLY A 177 -8.42 18.04 2.88
C GLY A 177 -9.60 17.73 1.95
N ASP A 178 -9.39 17.91 0.65
CA ASP A 178 -10.45 17.79 -0.34
C ASP A 178 -9.93 17.08 -1.61
N PRO A 179 -10.48 15.90 -1.95
CA PRO A 179 -10.17 15.23 -3.20
C PRO A 179 -10.45 16.07 -4.45
N ALA A 180 -11.40 17.01 -4.42
CA ALA A 180 -11.65 17.92 -5.54
C ALA A 180 -10.53 18.95 -5.76
N GLN A 181 -9.59 19.07 -4.81
CA GLN A 181 -8.38 19.88 -4.95
C GLN A 181 -7.13 19.03 -5.16
N ASP A 182 -7.31 17.73 -5.46
CA ASP A 182 -6.26 16.73 -5.64
C ASP A 182 -5.27 16.66 -4.47
N ARG A 183 -5.68 17.11 -3.27
CA ARG A 183 -4.82 17.20 -2.09
C ARG A 183 -5.59 16.87 -0.81
N PHE A 184 -5.35 15.66 -0.30
CA PHE A 184 -6.02 15.16 0.90
C PHE A 184 -5.20 14.06 1.57
N ALA A 185 -5.61 13.72 2.79
CA ALA A 185 -5.15 12.57 3.53
C ALA A 185 -6.35 11.81 4.10
N VAL A 186 -6.25 10.49 4.17
CA VAL A 186 -7.16 9.62 4.91
C VAL A 186 -6.36 8.99 6.03
N VAL A 187 -6.76 9.21 7.27
CA VAL A 187 -6.12 8.62 8.46
C VAL A 187 -6.99 7.48 8.96
N TYR A 188 -6.40 6.30 9.17
CA TYR A 188 -7.06 5.11 9.71
C TYR A 188 -6.73 4.95 11.20
N GLY A 189 -7.75 4.57 11.97
CA GLY A 189 -7.69 4.35 13.42
C GLY A 189 -8.94 4.88 14.12
N GLU A 190 -9.31 4.24 15.24
CA GLU A 190 -10.41 4.71 16.09
C GLU A 190 -10.14 6.12 16.65
N SER A 191 -11.21 6.89 16.90
CA SER A 191 -11.09 8.14 17.65
C SER A 191 -10.55 7.85 19.06
N GLN A 192 -9.59 8.65 19.53
CA GLN A 192 -8.76 8.40 20.71
C GLN A 192 -7.87 7.13 20.68
N GLY A 193 -7.97 6.29 19.64
CA GLY A 193 -7.08 5.17 19.35
C GLY A 193 -5.77 5.60 18.70
N GLN A 194 -4.91 4.63 18.38
CA GLN A 194 -3.64 4.88 17.69
C GLN A 194 -3.89 5.13 16.19
N ALA A 195 -3.05 5.96 15.57
CA ALA A 195 -3.00 6.08 14.12
C ALA A 195 -2.41 4.78 13.54
N GLU A 196 -3.24 3.96 12.92
CA GLU A 196 -2.85 2.66 12.38
C GLU A 196 -2.14 2.81 11.02
N GLY A 197 -2.61 3.76 10.21
CA GLY A 197 -2.08 4.04 8.90
C GLY A 197 -2.70 5.27 8.26
N ALA A 198 -2.20 5.65 7.10
CA ALA A 198 -2.71 6.78 6.35
C ALA A 198 -2.46 6.65 4.84
N VAL A 199 -3.38 7.20 4.05
CA VAL A 199 -3.20 7.46 2.62
C VAL A 199 -3.06 8.95 2.42
N ILE A 200 -2.05 9.38 1.67
CA ILE A 200 -1.76 10.78 1.40
C ILE A 200 -1.70 10.97 -0.11
N VAL A 201 -2.44 11.96 -0.61
CA VAL A 201 -2.44 12.35 -2.03
C VAL A 201 -1.92 13.77 -2.15
N ASN A 202 -0.83 13.94 -2.92
CA ASN A 202 -0.18 15.22 -3.25
C ASN A 202 0.09 16.16 -2.06
N TRP A 203 0.37 15.61 -0.87
CA TRP A 203 0.56 16.42 0.33
C TRP A 203 1.81 16.04 1.14
N PRO A 204 3.02 16.43 0.67
CA PRO A 204 4.29 16.00 1.28
C PRO A 204 4.43 16.35 2.78
N ARG A 205 3.88 17.48 3.22
CA ARG A 205 3.89 17.86 4.65
C ARG A 205 3.04 16.90 5.50
N ALA A 206 1.88 16.50 5.00
CA ALA A 206 1.02 15.52 5.68
C ALA A 206 1.68 14.14 5.75
N LEU A 207 2.42 13.72 4.72
CA LEU A 207 3.19 12.48 4.74
C LEU A 207 4.20 12.46 5.89
N VAL A 208 4.95 13.55 6.09
CA VAL A 208 5.96 13.61 7.17
C VAL A 208 5.31 13.41 8.53
N ASP A 209 4.18 14.10 8.78
CA ASP A 209 3.45 13.95 10.03
C ASP A 209 2.82 12.55 10.18
N ALA A 210 2.30 11.98 9.09
CA ALA A 210 1.73 10.63 9.09
C ALA A 210 2.79 9.57 9.40
N ARG A 211 3.94 9.58 8.70
CA ARG A 211 5.05 8.63 8.95
C ARG A 211 5.52 8.67 10.39
N ARG A 212 5.71 9.88 10.95
CA ARG A 212 6.10 10.04 12.35
C ARG A 212 5.03 9.48 13.30
N SER A 213 3.77 9.82 13.06
CA SER A 213 2.66 9.49 13.95
C SER A 213 2.36 7.99 13.98
N VAL A 214 2.38 7.34 12.83
CA VAL A 214 2.17 5.89 12.72
C VAL A 214 3.34 5.14 13.37
N ALA A 215 4.59 5.51 13.06
CA ALA A 215 5.77 4.87 13.64
C ALA A 215 5.81 5.02 15.17
N SER A 216 5.44 6.18 15.71
CA SER A 216 5.41 6.43 17.15
C SER A 216 4.11 6.00 17.83
N ARG A 217 3.17 5.38 17.10
CA ARG A 217 1.82 5.00 17.60
C ARG A 217 1.09 6.15 18.29
N ALA A 218 1.22 7.36 17.74
CA ALA A 218 0.51 8.53 18.23
C ALA A 218 -1.01 8.34 18.08
N LYS A 219 -1.80 9.11 18.83
CA LYS A 219 -3.26 9.07 18.70
C LYS A 219 -3.71 9.56 17.32
N ALA A 220 -4.71 8.89 16.75
CA ALA A 220 -5.29 9.27 15.45
C ALA A 220 -5.80 10.71 15.45
N ASP A 221 -6.50 11.14 16.51
CA ASP A 221 -7.02 12.50 16.65
C ASP A 221 -5.92 13.57 16.70
N GLU A 222 -4.75 13.25 17.26
CA GLU A 222 -3.62 14.18 17.27
C GLU A 222 -3.03 14.37 15.86
N LEU A 223 -2.92 13.28 15.09
CA LEU A 223 -2.51 13.36 13.69
C LEU A 223 -3.54 14.17 12.89
N ILE A 224 -4.83 13.84 13.01
CA ILE A 224 -5.92 14.54 12.32
C ILE A 224 -5.89 16.04 12.66
N HIS A 225 -5.70 16.39 13.94
CA HIS A 225 -5.59 17.79 14.36
C HIS A 225 -4.40 18.51 13.71
N ARG A 226 -3.21 17.89 13.69
CA ARG A 226 -2.05 18.43 12.98
C ARG A 226 -2.32 18.64 11.49
N LEU A 227 -2.92 17.66 10.83
CA LEU A 227 -3.24 17.74 9.41
C LEU A 227 -4.26 18.85 9.11
N ARG A 228 -5.27 19.04 9.96
CA ARG A 228 -6.23 20.15 9.82
C ARG A 228 -5.55 21.51 9.95
N ALA A 229 -4.61 21.66 10.90
CA ALA A 229 -3.84 22.89 11.04
C ALA A 229 -2.97 23.20 9.79
N LEU A 230 -2.59 22.18 9.01
CA LEU A 230 -1.88 22.39 7.74
C LEU A 230 -2.77 22.94 6.60
N LEU A 231 -4.11 22.88 6.74
CA LEU A 231 -5.04 23.48 5.77
C LEU A 231 -5.25 24.98 6.02
N GLU A 232 -4.96 25.45 7.24
CA GLU A 232 -5.11 26.86 7.58
C GLU A 232 -4.09 27.69 6.78
N PRO A 233 -4.49 28.84 6.21
CA PRO A 233 -3.57 29.72 5.52
C PRO A 233 -2.43 30.09 6.47
N SER A 234 -1.19 29.79 6.08
CA SER A 234 -0.02 30.23 6.83
C SER A 234 -0.07 31.75 6.95
N SER A 235 -0.13 32.26 8.19
CA SER A 235 -0.13 33.70 8.49
C SER A 235 1.18 34.42 8.11
N THR A 236 2.09 33.74 7.42
CA THR A 236 3.44 34.22 7.08
C THR A 236 3.79 34.06 5.59
N ALA A 237 2.82 34.20 4.68
CA ALA A 237 3.13 34.45 3.27
C ALA A 237 3.30 35.96 3.04
N PRO A 238 4.48 36.48 2.66
CA PRO A 238 4.62 37.89 2.29
C PRO A 238 3.79 38.16 1.04
N ALA A 239 3.00 39.24 1.08
CA ALA A 239 2.22 39.71 -0.05
C ALA A 239 3.12 39.85 -1.28
N LYS A 240 2.86 39.06 -2.33
CA LYS A 240 3.49 39.28 -3.64
C LYS A 240 3.06 40.68 -4.11
N ALA A 241 4.00 41.62 -4.06
CA ALA A 241 3.85 42.94 -4.61
C ALA A 241 3.52 42.81 -6.11
N ALA A 242 2.36 43.33 -6.51
CA ALA A 242 2.03 43.54 -7.91
C ALA A 242 2.95 44.63 -8.46
N ALA A 243 3.91 44.24 -9.29
CA ALA A 243 4.63 45.18 -10.16
C ALA A 243 3.89 45.23 -11.51
N ARG A 244 3.52 46.46 -11.88
CA ARG A 244 3.00 46.85 -13.20
C ARG A 244 4.08 46.77 -14.27
#